data_AF-A0AAW4G7C9-F1
#
_entry.id   AF-A0AAW4G7C9-F1
#
_cell.length_a   1.000
_cell.length_b   1.000
_cell.length_c   1.000
_cell.angle_alpha   90.00
_cell.angle_beta   90.00
_cell.angle_gamma   90.00
#
_symmetry.space_group_name_H-M   'P 1'
#
loop_
_entity.id
_entity.type
_entity.pdbx_description
1 polymer ?
#
loop_
_entity_poly.entity_id
_entity_poly.type
_entity_poly.pdbx_seq_one_letter_code
_entity_poly.pdbx_strand_id
1 'polypeptide(L)'
;MSNAPENSAADRPATGTRPDSGARRVLTAFLNSPFAGMSPWILMALVTGPGRFEEAAASAFALSLLLVVGGHRRGSKIKLLEVFDVVYFGSMAALALFASAGVIDWLEKWGGELTNIALVTFALGSILIRQPFTLQYARESVDEEAWDSPLFLRINYVVTWAWVIGFGVAAVSGAVGDIVLDDSNNFWTGWIIQIGGTVFAIAFTEFYPDYATYHAAVREGWPTDEKPQSMFHLFDWVPGYVLAIGIAGLLTDELSMVVGIVVIVVGAVGIRVFRQLTTAFDARLAQSAPEAASGA
;
A
#
# COMPACT_ATOMS: atom_id res chain seq x y z
N MET A 1 64.80 -31.36 -1.65
CA MET A 1 64.38 -30.20 -2.46
C MET A 1 62.90 -30.35 -2.77
N SER A 2 62.16 -29.23 -2.69
CA SER A 2 60.74 -29.03 -3.03
C SER A 2 59.71 -29.11 -1.88
N ASN A 3 59.80 -28.11 -1.00
CA ASN A 3 58.74 -27.20 -0.56
C ASN A 3 57.27 -27.62 -0.77
N ALA A 4 56.58 -27.90 0.33
CA ALA A 4 55.13 -27.66 0.45
C ALA A 4 54.95 -26.41 1.35
N PRO A 5 54.38 -25.30 0.86
CA PRO A 5 54.17 -24.12 1.68
C PRO A 5 52.88 -24.22 2.50
N GLU A 6 53.04 -23.98 3.80
CA GLU A 6 52.17 -23.21 4.70
C GLU A 6 50.73 -22.96 4.24
N ASN A 7 49.80 -23.56 4.97
CA ASN A 7 48.38 -23.28 4.94
C ASN A 7 48.14 -21.86 5.49
N SER A 8 48.27 -20.85 4.62
CA SER A 8 48.10 -19.44 4.99
C SER A 8 46.63 -19.14 5.25
N ALA A 9 46.29 -19.00 6.53
CA ALA A 9 45.00 -18.55 7.02
C ALA A 9 44.79 -17.04 6.76
N ALA A 10 44.92 -16.59 5.51
CA ALA A 10 44.93 -15.17 5.13
C ALA A 10 44.00 -14.83 3.94
N ASP A 11 42.93 -15.59 3.71
CA ASP A 11 41.92 -15.22 2.70
C ASP A 11 40.49 -15.48 3.19
N ARG A 12 40.15 -14.93 4.35
CA ARG A 12 38.74 -14.74 4.74
C ARG A 12 38.44 -13.25 4.64
N PRO A 13 37.53 -12.81 3.75
CA PRO A 13 37.01 -11.46 3.83
C PRO A 13 36.41 -11.29 5.23
N ALA A 14 36.90 -10.28 5.95
CA ALA A 14 36.34 -9.88 7.22
C ALA A 14 34.87 -9.53 7.00
N THR A 15 33.96 -10.42 7.40
CA THR A 15 32.54 -10.13 7.54
C THR A 15 32.35 -9.20 8.73
N GLY A 16 32.77 -7.95 8.54
CA GLY A 16 32.42 -6.82 9.39
C GLY A 16 31.00 -6.38 9.11
N THR A 17 30.02 -7.27 9.24
CA THR A 17 28.62 -6.84 9.41
C THR A 17 28.49 -6.34 10.83
N ARG A 18 28.62 -5.02 11.03
CA ARG A 18 28.08 -4.39 12.24
C ARG A 18 26.63 -4.87 12.37
N PRO A 19 26.20 -5.36 13.55
CA PRO A 19 24.81 -5.72 13.73
C PRO A 19 24.00 -4.43 13.63
N ASP A 20 23.38 -4.19 12.48
CA ASP A 20 22.31 -3.20 12.40
C ASP A 20 21.26 -3.63 13.41
N SER A 21 21.15 -2.86 14.51
CA SER A 21 20.14 -3.03 15.54
C SER A 21 18.79 -3.30 14.87
N GLY A 22 18.03 -4.31 15.29
CA GLY A 22 16.79 -4.73 14.60
C GLY A 22 15.84 -3.59 14.24
N ALA A 23 15.82 -2.51 15.04
CA ALA A 23 15.11 -1.27 14.75
C ALA A 23 15.50 -0.59 13.42
N ARG A 24 16.80 -0.57 13.05
CA ARG A 24 17.27 -0.04 11.75
C ARG A 24 16.79 -0.90 10.60
N ARG A 25 16.80 -2.23 10.74
CA ARG A 25 16.30 -3.15 9.71
C ARG A 25 14.79 -3.01 9.51
N VAL A 26 14.02 -2.95 10.59
CA VAL A 26 12.57 -2.73 10.54
C VAL A 26 12.25 -1.37 9.93
N LEU A 27 12.98 -0.32 10.31
CA LEU A 27 12.77 1.01 9.76
C LEU A 27 13.12 1.09 8.28
N THR A 28 14.20 0.42 7.83
CA THR A 28 14.53 0.35 6.39
C THR A 28 13.50 -0.48 5.62
N ALA A 29 13.02 -1.58 6.19
CA ALA A 29 11.94 -2.37 5.58
C ALA A 29 10.63 -1.56 5.46
N PHE A 30 10.29 -0.76 6.47
CA PHE A 30 9.15 0.14 6.42
C PHE A 30 9.32 1.22 5.35
N LEU A 31 10.46 1.93 5.33
CA LEU A 31 10.74 3.00 4.36
C LEU A 31 10.75 2.50 2.90
N ASN A 32 11.11 1.24 2.68
CA ASN A 32 11.11 0.63 1.36
C ASN A 32 9.74 0.03 0.99
N SER A 33 8.79 -0.01 1.92
CA SER A 33 7.44 -0.53 1.67
C SER A 33 6.52 0.53 1.05
N PRO A 34 5.52 0.12 0.24
CA PRO A 34 4.45 1.01 -0.24
C PRO A 34 3.73 1.76 0.89
N PHE A 35 3.69 1.20 2.10
CA PHE A 35 3.08 1.83 3.28
C PHE A 35 3.79 3.13 3.70
N ALA A 36 5.12 3.23 3.52
CA ALA A 36 5.82 4.48 3.80
C ALA A 36 5.37 5.61 2.88
N GLY A 37 5.16 5.32 1.59
CA GLY A 37 4.63 6.30 0.63
C GLY A 37 3.21 6.77 0.96
N MET A 38 2.40 5.93 1.61
CA MET A 38 1.04 6.29 2.02
C MET A 38 0.98 6.99 3.40
N SER A 39 2.09 7.03 4.14
CA SER A 39 2.10 7.51 5.53
C SER A 39 1.72 8.99 5.69
N PRO A 40 2.20 9.93 4.85
CA PRO A 40 1.78 11.33 4.92
C PRO A 40 0.28 11.53 4.68
N TRP A 41 -0.29 10.76 3.74
CA TRP A 41 -1.73 10.78 3.43
C TRP A 41 -2.57 10.29 4.60
N ILE A 42 -2.15 9.19 5.23
CA ILE A 42 -2.81 8.65 6.42
C ILE A 42 -2.72 9.66 7.57
N LEU A 43 -1.55 10.28 7.78
CA LEU A 43 -1.39 11.31 8.81
C LEU A 43 -2.33 12.49 8.57
N MET A 44 -2.40 12.99 7.33
CA MET A 44 -3.30 14.08 7.00
C MET A 44 -4.76 13.69 7.24
N ALA A 45 -5.19 12.50 6.80
CA ALA A 45 -6.56 12.01 7.00
C ALA A 45 -6.94 11.91 8.49
N LEU A 46 -6.00 11.52 9.37
CA LEU A 46 -6.24 11.39 10.82
C LEU A 46 -6.24 12.74 11.57
N VAL A 47 -5.47 13.72 11.10
CA VAL A 47 -5.33 15.02 11.76
C VAL A 47 -6.35 16.03 11.24
N THR A 48 -6.78 15.89 9.99
CA THR A 48 -7.76 16.80 9.37
C THR A 48 -9.08 16.78 10.15
N GLY A 49 -9.60 17.98 10.40
CA GLY A 49 -10.84 18.23 11.11
C GLY A 49 -11.11 19.73 11.19
N PRO A 50 -12.28 20.14 11.71
CA PRO A 50 -12.67 21.56 11.75
C PRO A 50 -11.60 22.42 12.44
N GLY A 51 -11.04 23.41 11.71
CA GLY A 51 -10.00 24.31 12.21
C GLY A 51 -8.61 23.70 12.39
N ARG A 52 -8.39 22.44 11.96
CA ARG A 52 -7.11 21.72 12.10
C ARG A 52 -6.39 21.48 10.76
N PHE A 53 -6.88 22.08 9.69
CA PHE A 53 -6.32 21.90 8.34
C PHE A 53 -4.85 22.32 8.27
N GLU A 54 -4.47 23.45 8.89
CA GLU A 54 -3.08 23.93 8.92
C GLU A 54 -2.14 22.92 9.61
N GLU A 55 -2.55 22.41 10.78
CA GLU A 55 -1.79 21.40 11.52
C GLU A 55 -1.64 20.10 10.72
N ALA A 56 -2.71 19.66 10.06
CA ALA A 56 -2.72 18.47 9.23
C ALA A 56 -1.78 18.61 8.03
N ALA A 57 -1.88 19.71 7.28
CA ALA A 57 -1.04 19.97 6.12
C ALA A 57 0.44 20.12 6.51
N ALA A 58 0.74 20.87 7.56
CA ALA A 58 2.11 21.08 8.02
C ALA A 58 2.75 19.78 8.54
N SER A 59 2.00 18.98 9.30
CA SER A 59 2.50 17.70 9.83
C SER A 59 2.71 16.66 8.72
N ALA A 60 1.80 16.59 7.74
CA ALA A 60 1.96 15.74 6.55
C ALA A 60 3.18 16.17 5.72
N PHE A 61 3.34 17.47 5.47
CA PHE A 61 4.51 18.00 4.75
C PHE A 61 5.83 17.69 5.48
N ALA A 62 5.86 17.88 6.80
CA ALA A 62 7.02 17.54 7.62
C ALA A 62 7.34 16.04 7.54
N LEU A 63 6.33 15.18 7.62
CA LEU A 63 6.51 13.74 7.48
C LEU A 63 7.03 13.36 6.09
N SER A 64 6.48 13.93 5.01
CA SER A 64 6.98 13.72 3.65
C SER A 64 8.46 14.08 3.53
N LEU A 65 8.87 15.26 4.02
CA LEU A 65 10.28 15.67 4.01
C LEU A 65 11.16 14.72 4.82
N LEU A 66 10.69 14.28 6.00
CA LEU A 66 11.42 13.32 6.84
C LEU A 66 11.62 11.97 6.14
N LEU A 67 10.62 11.49 5.41
CA LEU A 67 10.69 10.24 4.65
C LEU A 67 11.66 10.37 3.48
N VAL A 68 11.56 11.44 2.68
CA VAL A 68 12.47 11.68 1.54
C VAL A 68 13.92 11.82 2.02
N VAL A 69 14.17 12.68 3.01
CA VAL A 69 15.52 12.91 3.55
C VAL A 69 16.04 11.65 4.24
N GLY A 70 15.18 10.94 4.97
CA GLY A 70 15.51 9.71 5.69
C GLY A 70 15.87 8.56 4.75
N GLY A 71 15.10 8.36 3.69
CA GLY A 71 15.35 7.36 2.63
C GLY A 71 16.60 7.70 1.83
N HIS A 72 16.72 8.95 1.38
CA HIS A 72 17.88 9.38 0.59
C HIS A 72 19.20 9.26 1.36
N ARG A 73 19.23 9.62 2.66
CA ARG A 73 20.41 9.44 3.51
C ARG A 73 20.81 7.97 3.72
N ARG A 74 19.92 7.02 3.44
CA ARG A 74 20.18 5.58 3.52
C ARG A 74 20.47 4.94 2.17
N GLY A 75 20.57 5.75 1.10
CA GLY A 75 20.91 5.29 -0.24
C GLY A 75 19.72 4.97 -1.14
N SER A 76 18.48 5.15 -0.67
CA SER A 76 17.30 5.01 -1.53
C SER A 76 17.25 6.14 -2.56
N LYS A 77 16.84 5.80 -3.78
CA LYS A 77 16.60 6.80 -4.85
C LYS A 77 15.30 7.53 -4.53
N ILE A 78 15.25 8.83 -4.81
CA ILE A 78 14.03 9.63 -4.63
C ILE A 78 12.95 9.10 -5.57
N LYS A 79 11.77 8.81 -5.02
CA LYS A 79 10.64 8.22 -5.74
C LYS A 79 9.64 9.28 -6.21
N LEU A 80 8.87 8.96 -7.23
CA LEU A 80 7.87 9.85 -7.83
C LEU A 80 6.77 10.21 -6.81
N LEU A 81 6.35 9.23 -6.00
CA LEU A 81 5.38 9.43 -4.93
C LEU A 81 5.94 10.37 -3.85
N GLU A 82 7.19 10.17 -3.44
CA GLU A 82 7.86 11.06 -2.47
C GLU A 82 7.93 12.52 -2.95
N VAL A 83 8.27 12.75 -4.22
CA VAL A 83 8.26 14.10 -4.82
C VAL A 83 6.84 14.66 -4.86
N PHE A 84 5.88 13.84 -5.26
CA PHE A 84 4.47 14.24 -5.32
C PHE A 84 3.95 14.63 -3.94
N ASP A 85 4.25 13.85 -2.89
CA ASP A 85 3.88 14.13 -1.51
C ASP A 85 4.45 15.48 -1.06
N VAL A 86 5.76 15.69 -1.24
CA VAL A 86 6.42 16.95 -0.84
C VAL A 86 5.81 18.14 -1.58
N VAL A 87 5.55 18.02 -2.88
CA VAL A 87 4.93 19.10 -3.68
C VAL A 87 3.49 19.35 -3.25
N TYR A 88 2.69 18.30 -3.09
CA TYR A 88 1.28 18.40 -2.73
C TYR A 88 1.11 18.98 -1.33
N PHE A 89 1.69 18.34 -0.30
CA PHE A 89 1.57 18.81 1.07
C PHE A 89 2.30 20.14 1.29
N GLY A 90 3.39 20.41 0.57
CA GLY A 90 4.06 21.71 0.60
C GLY A 90 3.18 22.82 0.05
N SER A 91 2.43 22.54 -1.02
CA SER A 91 1.44 23.48 -1.58
C SER A 91 0.28 23.69 -0.62
N MET A 92 -0.23 22.63 0.01
CA MET A 92 -1.30 22.72 1.01
C MET A 92 -0.87 23.49 2.26
N ALA A 93 0.34 23.25 2.76
CA ALA A 93 0.90 23.98 3.89
C ALA A 93 1.13 25.47 3.54
N ALA A 94 1.62 25.77 2.33
CA ALA A 94 1.75 27.15 1.88
C ALA A 94 0.39 27.84 1.76
N LEU A 95 -0.63 27.16 1.23
CA LEU A 95 -2.00 27.68 1.17
C LEU A 95 -2.55 27.93 2.58
N ALA A 96 -2.34 27.00 3.52
CA ALA A 96 -2.78 27.19 4.90
C ALA A 96 -2.13 28.43 5.56
N LEU A 97 -0.87 28.71 5.27
CA LEU A 97 -0.13 29.84 5.86
C LEU A 97 -0.44 31.21 5.20
N PHE A 98 -0.72 31.22 3.89
CA PHE A 98 -0.76 32.46 3.11
C PHE A 98 -2.12 32.77 2.46
N ALA A 99 -3.05 31.81 2.41
CA ALA A 99 -4.35 32.03 1.78
C ALA A 99 -5.33 32.81 2.66
N SER A 100 -6.34 33.41 2.04
CA SER A 100 -7.40 34.11 2.76
C SER A 100 -8.35 33.12 3.46
N ALA A 101 -9.06 33.58 4.49
CA ALA A 101 -10.01 32.75 5.24
C ALA A 101 -11.06 32.07 4.34
N GLY A 102 -11.50 32.72 3.25
CA GLY A 102 -12.44 32.12 2.30
C GLY A 102 -11.85 30.99 1.45
N VAL A 103 -10.54 31.02 1.17
CA VAL A 103 -9.86 29.90 0.50
C VAL A 103 -9.67 28.74 1.47
N ILE A 104 -9.36 29.03 2.74
CA ILE A 104 -9.23 28.01 3.79
C ILE A 104 -10.58 27.30 4.00
N ASP A 105 -11.68 28.05 4.12
CA ASP A 105 -13.03 27.49 4.26
C ASP A 105 -13.42 26.61 3.05
N TRP A 106 -13.06 27.05 1.83
CA TRP A 106 -13.25 26.23 0.63
C TRP A 106 -12.38 24.96 0.64
N LEU A 107 -11.13 25.03 1.12
CA LEU A 107 -10.25 23.87 1.26
C LEU A 107 -10.71 22.93 2.38
N GLU A 108 -11.32 23.43 3.45
CA GLU A 108 -11.93 22.58 4.48
C GLU A 108 -13.13 21.81 3.91
N LYS A 109 -13.92 22.43 3.01
CA LYS A 109 -15.02 21.75 2.30
C LYS A 109 -14.54 20.78 1.22
N TRP A 110 -13.63 21.20 0.35
CA TRP A 110 -13.24 20.46 -0.87
C TRP A 110 -11.89 19.75 -0.79
N GLY A 111 -11.17 19.87 0.33
CA GLY A 111 -9.83 19.32 0.50
C GLY A 111 -9.77 17.80 0.39
N GLY A 112 -10.81 17.11 0.87
CA GLY A 112 -10.96 15.67 0.71
C GLY A 112 -11.07 15.26 -0.76
N GLU A 113 -11.96 15.91 -1.50
CA GLU A 113 -12.15 15.65 -2.93
C GLU A 113 -10.91 16.01 -3.76
N LEU A 114 -10.27 17.14 -3.45
CA LEU A 114 -8.99 17.53 -4.06
C LEU A 114 -7.90 16.49 -3.82
N THR A 115 -7.82 15.93 -2.62
CA THR A 115 -6.88 14.86 -2.27
C THR A 115 -7.13 13.63 -3.12
N ASN A 116 -8.38 13.19 -3.20
CA ASN A 116 -8.75 12.01 -3.97
C ASN A 116 -8.46 12.20 -5.47
N ILE A 117 -8.84 13.34 -6.05
CA ILE A 117 -8.56 13.68 -7.45
C ILE A 117 -7.05 13.74 -7.69
N ALA A 118 -6.28 14.34 -6.77
CA ALA A 118 -4.83 14.44 -6.88
C ALA A 118 -4.17 13.06 -6.91
N LEU A 119 -4.60 12.14 -6.04
CA LEU A 119 -4.11 10.75 -5.99
C LEU A 119 -4.45 9.97 -7.26
N VAL A 120 -5.68 10.06 -7.75
CA VAL A 120 -6.09 9.44 -9.02
C VAL A 120 -5.25 9.98 -10.18
N THR A 121 -5.10 11.31 -10.25
CA THR A 121 -4.35 11.99 -11.31
C THR A 121 -2.88 11.62 -11.26
N PHE A 122 -2.30 11.53 -10.07
CA PHE A 122 -0.93 11.07 -9.86
C PHE A 122 -0.73 9.63 -10.34
N ALA A 123 -1.58 8.71 -9.89
CA ALA A 123 -1.47 7.30 -10.23
C ALA A 123 -1.64 7.09 -11.75
N LEU A 124 -2.65 7.71 -12.36
CA LEU A 124 -2.83 7.72 -13.82
C LEU A 124 -1.66 8.39 -14.55
N GLY A 125 -1.22 9.55 -14.06
CA GLY A 125 -0.09 10.30 -14.61
C GLY A 125 1.18 9.45 -14.66
N SER A 126 1.44 8.69 -13.61
CA SER A 126 2.58 7.75 -13.54
C SER A 126 2.52 6.69 -14.65
N ILE A 127 1.33 6.15 -14.95
CA ILE A 127 1.11 5.23 -16.07
C ILE A 127 1.33 5.94 -17.41
N LEU A 128 0.80 7.15 -17.58
CA LEU A 128 0.87 7.92 -18.83
C LEU A 128 2.31 8.28 -19.21
N ILE A 129 3.16 8.62 -18.23
CA ILE A 129 4.60 8.84 -18.45
C ILE A 129 5.40 7.53 -18.57
N ARG A 130 4.72 6.38 -18.60
CA ARG A 130 5.29 5.02 -18.67
C ARG A 130 6.16 4.63 -17.48
N GLN A 131 5.99 5.30 -16.34
CA GLN A 131 6.67 4.98 -15.09
C GLN A 131 5.64 4.79 -13.96
N PRO A 132 4.91 3.65 -13.94
CA PRO A 132 3.97 3.35 -12.87
C PRO A 132 4.65 3.54 -11.51
N PHE A 133 4.04 4.31 -10.60
CA PHE A 133 4.72 4.72 -9.36
C PHE A 133 5.17 3.53 -8.50
N THR A 134 4.47 2.39 -8.60
CA THR A 134 4.81 1.16 -7.87
C THR A 134 6.14 0.56 -8.32
N LEU A 135 6.55 0.80 -9.57
CA LEU A 135 7.76 0.24 -10.17
C LEU A 135 9.01 0.65 -9.39
N GLN A 136 9.08 1.89 -8.91
CA GLN A 136 10.24 2.39 -8.18
C GLN A 136 10.40 1.74 -6.81
N TYR A 137 9.30 1.36 -6.16
CA TYR A 137 9.33 0.59 -4.92
C TYR A 137 9.66 -0.87 -5.20
N ALA A 138 9.03 -1.47 -6.20
CA ALA A 138 9.24 -2.88 -6.55
C ALA A 138 10.70 -3.17 -6.95
N ARG A 139 11.40 -2.22 -7.59
CA ARG A 139 12.82 -2.33 -7.95
C ARG A 139 13.75 -2.41 -6.73
N GLU A 140 13.33 -1.94 -5.56
CA GLU A 140 14.12 -2.07 -4.33
C GLU A 140 14.03 -3.46 -3.70
N SER A 141 13.03 -4.27 -4.10
CA SER A 141 12.80 -5.63 -3.60
C SER A 141 13.24 -6.74 -4.56
N VAL A 142 13.65 -6.41 -5.78
CA VAL A 142 14.06 -7.40 -6.80
C VAL A 142 15.42 -7.04 -7.41
N ASP A 143 16.15 -8.05 -7.85
CA ASP A 143 17.46 -7.88 -8.48
C ASP A 143 17.37 -7.08 -9.79
N GLU A 144 18.43 -6.33 -10.09
CA GLU A 144 18.48 -5.42 -11.26
C GLU A 144 18.23 -6.15 -12.59
N GLU A 145 18.60 -7.44 -12.66
CA GLU A 145 18.41 -8.32 -13.82
C GLU A 145 16.92 -8.51 -14.17
N ALA A 146 16.04 -8.45 -13.18
CA ALA A 146 14.59 -8.63 -13.37
C ALA A 146 13.86 -7.32 -13.72
N TRP A 147 14.51 -6.16 -13.60
CA TRP A 147 13.88 -4.83 -13.70
C TRP A 147 13.23 -4.54 -15.04
N ASP A 148 13.76 -5.11 -16.11
CA ASP A 148 13.28 -4.93 -17.49
C ASP A 148 12.50 -6.14 -18.00
N SER A 149 12.24 -7.13 -17.15
CA SER A 149 11.45 -8.30 -17.56
C SER A 149 10.01 -7.88 -17.89
N PRO A 150 9.43 -8.38 -19.00
CA PRO A 150 8.05 -8.04 -19.38
C PRO A 150 7.01 -8.40 -18.32
N LEU A 151 7.26 -9.47 -17.54
CA LEU A 151 6.40 -9.90 -16.45
C LEU A 151 6.44 -8.89 -15.30
N PHE A 152 7.62 -8.49 -14.84
CA PHE A 152 7.79 -7.51 -13.76
C PHE A 152 7.16 -6.16 -14.11
N LEU A 153 7.37 -5.68 -15.33
CA LEU A 153 6.73 -4.46 -15.82
C LEU A 153 5.21 -4.62 -15.81
N ARG A 154 4.68 -5.71 -16.40
CA ARG A 154 3.22 -5.96 -16.43
C ARG A 154 2.61 -5.99 -15.03
N ILE A 155 3.26 -6.66 -14.07
CA ILE A 155 2.79 -6.71 -12.68
C ILE A 155 2.64 -5.30 -12.12
N ASN A 156 3.68 -4.46 -12.24
CA ASN A 156 3.64 -3.10 -11.74
C ASN A 156 2.58 -2.22 -12.42
N TYR A 157 2.35 -2.37 -13.72
CA TYR A 157 1.25 -1.69 -14.39
C TYR A 157 -0.12 -2.12 -13.85
N VAL A 158 -0.34 -3.43 -13.66
CA VAL A 158 -1.63 -3.94 -13.15
C VAL A 158 -1.86 -3.50 -11.70
N VAL A 159 -0.82 -3.56 -10.86
CA VAL A 159 -0.89 -3.07 -9.48
C VAL A 159 -1.17 -1.56 -9.46
N THR A 160 -0.50 -0.78 -10.30
CA THR A 160 -0.77 0.68 -10.39
C THR A 160 -2.20 0.96 -10.86
N TRP A 161 -2.75 0.15 -11.78
CA TRP A 161 -4.17 0.24 -12.15
C TRP A 161 -5.12 -0.09 -10.99
N ALA A 162 -4.77 -1.06 -10.13
CA ALA A 162 -5.55 -1.34 -8.92
C ALA A 162 -5.55 -0.13 -7.97
N TRP A 163 -4.44 0.59 -7.84
CA TRP A 163 -4.37 1.86 -7.12
C TRP A 163 -5.23 2.96 -7.76
N VAL A 164 -5.18 3.10 -9.08
CA VAL A 164 -6.07 4.04 -9.81
C VAL A 164 -7.53 3.73 -9.51
N ILE A 165 -7.92 2.46 -9.51
CA ILE A 165 -9.30 2.04 -9.18
C ILE A 165 -9.61 2.34 -7.71
N GLY A 166 -8.72 2.01 -6.78
CA GLY A 166 -8.90 2.26 -5.34
C GLY A 166 -9.10 3.75 -5.04
N PHE A 167 -8.24 4.62 -5.59
CA PHE A 167 -8.40 6.06 -5.47
C PHE A 167 -9.62 6.59 -6.23
N GLY A 168 -9.96 6.00 -7.38
CA GLY A 168 -11.15 6.36 -8.15
C GLY A 168 -12.44 6.06 -7.40
N VAL A 169 -12.51 4.92 -6.71
CA VAL A 169 -13.62 4.57 -5.80
C VAL A 169 -13.69 5.57 -4.65
N ALA A 170 -12.55 5.94 -4.06
CA ALA A 170 -12.51 6.94 -3.00
C ALA A 170 -13.01 8.31 -3.48
N ALA A 171 -12.55 8.78 -4.65
CA ALA A 171 -12.98 10.03 -5.27
C ALA A 171 -14.49 10.04 -5.56
N VAL A 172 -15.00 9.01 -6.24
CA VAL A 172 -16.44 8.92 -6.56
C VAL A 172 -17.26 8.85 -5.28
N SER A 173 -16.80 8.13 -4.26
CA SER A 173 -17.45 8.07 -2.96
C SER A 173 -17.49 9.42 -2.27
N GLY A 174 -16.35 10.11 -2.18
CA GLY A 174 -16.23 11.46 -1.61
C GLY A 174 -17.17 12.44 -2.31
N ALA A 175 -17.10 12.51 -3.65
CA ALA A 175 -17.99 13.34 -4.46
C ALA A 175 -19.48 13.04 -4.23
N VAL A 176 -19.87 11.77 -4.03
CA VAL A 176 -21.26 11.41 -3.68
C VAL A 176 -21.62 11.94 -2.29
N GLY A 177 -20.73 11.84 -1.30
CA GLY A 177 -20.93 12.43 0.03
C GLY A 177 -21.12 13.94 -0.03
N ASP A 178 -20.23 14.64 -0.74
CA ASP A 178 -20.22 16.09 -0.83
C ASP A 178 -21.41 16.63 -1.63
N ILE A 179 -21.72 16.03 -2.79
CA ILE A 179 -22.70 16.58 -3.73
C ILE A 179 -24.11 16.08 -3.44
N VAL A 180 -24.26 14.80 -3.07
CA VAL A 180 -25.58 14.16 -2.92
C VAL A 180 -26.05 14.19 -1.47
N LEU A 181 -25.14 14.00 -0.50
CA LEU A 181 -25.48 13.98 0.92
C LEU A 181 -25.24 15.34 1.61
N ASP A 182 -24.50 16.26 0.98
CA ASP A 182 -24.00 17.52 1.56
C ASP A 182 -23.31 17.30 2.92
N ASP A 183 -22.64 16.15 3.04
CA ASP A 183 -21.91 15.69 4.22
C ASP A 183 -20.59 15.03 3.79
N SER A 184 -19.53 15.84 3.80
CA SER A 184 -18.18 15.40 3.43
C SER A 184 -17.55 14.44 4.44
N ASN A 185 -18.09 14.40 5.66
CA ASN A 185 -17.59 13.55 6.73
C ASN A 185 -18.51 12.35 6.99
N ASN A 186 -19.42 12.05 6.06
CA ASN A 186 -20.35 10.94 6.19
C ASN A 186 -19.61 9.61 6.45
N PHE A 187 -20.09 8.83 7.41
CA PHE A 187 -19.46 7.57 7.80
C PHE A 187 -19.19 6.63 6.62
N TRP A 188 -20.14 6.46 5.71
CA TRP A 188 -19.98 5.54 4.59
C TRP A 188 -19.16 6.12 3.45
N THR A 189 -19.57 7.30 2.96
CA THR A 189 -18.97 7.89 1.76
C THR A 189 -17.66 8.62 2.03
N GLY A 190 -17.50 9.18 3.23
CA GLY A 190 -16.30 9.86 3.71
C GLY A 190 -15.22 8.91 4.24
N TRP A 191 -15.61 7.77 4.82
CA TRP A 191 -14.65 6.88 5.50
C TRP A 191 -14.67 5.44 4.97
N ILE A 192 -15.78 4.72 5.11
CA ILE A 192 -15.79 3.26 4.87
C ILE A 192 -15.47 2.93 3.41
N ILE A 193 -16.11 3.55 2.43
CA ILE A 193 -15.89 3.18 1.03
C ILE A 193 -14.47 3.58 0.58
N GLN A 194 -13.98 4.75 1.02
CA GLN A 194 -12.65 5.26 0.66
C GLN A 194 -11.53 4.38 1.24
N ILE A 195 -11.61 4.06 2.54
CA ILE A 195 -10.66 3.16 3.20
C ILE A 195 -10.73 1.77 2.57
N GLY A 196 -11.94 1.26 2.28
CA GLY A 196 -12.11 -0.02 1.61
C GLY A 196 -11.41 -0.09 0.25
N GLY A 197 -11.49 0.97 -0.56
CA GLY A 197 -10.78 1.07 -1.84
C GLY A 197 -9.26 1.04 -1.68
N THR A 198 -8.74 1.73 -0.66
CA THR A 198 -7.29 1.74 -0.37
C THR A 198 -6.82 0.39 0.18
N VAL A 199 -7.54 -0.22 1.11
CA VAL A 199 -7.21 -1.54 1.66
C VAL A 199 -7.24 -2.61 0.56
N PHE A 200 -8.20 -2.53 -0.37
CA PHE A 200 -8.22 -3.39 -1.55
C PHE A 200 -6.96 -3.21 -2.41
N ALA A 201 -6.54 -1.98 -2.71
CA ALA A 201 -5.34 -1.73 -3.51
C ALA A 201 -4.07 -2.25 -2.81
N ILE A 202 -3.98 -2.13 -1.49
CA ILE A 202 -2.91 -2.71 -0.67
C ILE A 202 -2.93 -4.24 -0.76
N ALA A 203 -4.07 -4.86 -0.47
CA ALA A 203 -4.22 -6.32 -0.54
C ALA A 203 -3.89 -6.86 -1.93
N PHE A 204 -4.28 -6.14 -2.99
CA PHE A 204 -3.94 -6.48 -4.36
C PHE A 204 -2.44 -6.33 -4.66
N THR A 205 -1.78 -5.32 -4.09
CA THR A 205 -0.33 -5.10 -4.21
C THR A 205 0.47 -6.24 -3.59
N GLU A 206 0.00 -6.79 -2.48
CA GLU A 206 0.63 -7.93 -1.81
C GLU A 206 0.32 -9.26 -2.51
N PHE A 207 -0.91 -9.46 -2.97
CA PHE A 207 -1.36 -10.73 -3.55
C PHE A 207 -0.96 -10.94 -5.02
N TYR A 208 -1.12 -9.92 -5.86
CA TYR A 208 -1.05 -10.09 -7.31
C TYR A 208 0.34 -10.46 -7.86
N PRO A 209 1.47 -9.94 -7.35
CA PRO A 209 2.80 -10.33 -7.83
C PRO A 209 3.07 -11.83 -7.72
N ASP A 210 2.78 -12.43 -6.57
CA ASP A 210 2.96 -13.87 -6.32
C ASP A 210 2.04 -14.69 -7.22
N TYR A 211 0.76 -14.30 -7.29
CA TYR A 211 -0.22 -14.94 -8.17
C TYR A 211 0.22 -14.92 -9.65
N ALA A 212 0.66 -13.76 -10.14
CA ALA A 212 1.08 -13.58 -11.52
C ALA A 212 2.38 -14.34 -11.85
N THR A 213 3.33 -14.38 -10.91
CA THR A 213 4.61 -15.07 -11.06
C THR A 213 4.42 -16.58 -11.12
N TYR A 214 3.64 -17.15 -10.20
CA TYR A 214 3.26 -18.55 -10.20
C TYR A 214 2.60 -18.96 -11.54
N HIS A 215 1.59 -18.22 -11.99
CA HIS A 215 0.89 -18.55 -13.24
C HIS A 215 1.76 -18.39 -14.48
N ALA A 216 2.68 -17.44 -14.50
CA ALA A 216 3.66 -17.32 -15.57
C ALA A 216 4.64 -18.51 -15.57
N ALA A 217 5.15 -18.89 -14.40
CA ALA A 217 6.04 -20.04 -14.26
C ALA A 217 5.39 -21.35 -14.72
N VAL A 218 4.14 -21.61 -14.33
CA VAL A 218 3.38 -22.80 -14.77
C VAL A 218 3.14 -22.78 -16.28
N ARG A 219 2.84 -21.62 -16.87
CA ARG A 219 2.59 -21.48 -18.31
C ARG A 219 3.84 -21.73 -19.15
N GLU A 220 4.98 -21.21 -18.70
CA GLU A 220 6.26 -21.27 -19.42
C GLU A 220 7.11 -22.49 -19.00
N GLY A 221 6.66 -23.27 -18.01
CA GLY A 221 7.37 -24.44 -17.50
C GLY A 221 8.63 -24.10 -16.68
N TRP A 222 8.69 -22.92 -16.07
CA TRP A 222 9.81 -22.52 -15.23
C TRP A 222 9.77 -23.25 -13.88
N PRO A 223 10.93 -23.61 -13.31
CA PRO A 223 11.00 -24.04 -11.92
C PRO A 223 10.45 -22.94 -11.02
N THR A 224 9.48 -23.28 -10.17
CA THR A 224 8.98 -22.37 -9.15
C THR A 224 8.77 -23.14 -7.85
N ASP A 225 9.27 -22.57 -6.76
CA ASP A 225 9.02 -23.05 -5.40
C ASP A 225 7.70 -22.47 -4.83
N GLU A 226 7.04 -21.59 -5.57
CA GLU A 226 5.77 -20.98 -5.18
C GLU A 226 4.63 -22.00 -5.28
N LYS A 227 3.78 -21.98 -4.26
CA LYS A 227 2.58 -22.84 -4.21
C LYS A 227 1.42 -22.16 -4.93
N PRO A 228 0.52 -22.92 -5.57
CA PRO A 228 -0.72 -22.35 -6.09
C PRO A 228 -1.50 -21.69 -4.96
N GLN A 229 -1.72 -20.38 -5.08
CA GLN A 229 -2.55 -19.62 -4.15
C GLN A 229 -3.94 -19.39 -4.76
N SER A 230 -4.98 -19.56 -3.94
CA SER A 230 -6.34 -19.24 -4.36
C SER A 230 -6.59 -17.73 -4.48
N MET A 231 -7.42 -17.32 -5.44
CA MET A 231 -7.87 -15.93 -5.57
C MET A 231 -8.61 -15.41 -4.33
N PHE A 232 -9.03 -16.30 -3.43
CA PHE A 232 -9.70 -15.91 -2.19
C PHE A 232 -8.78 -15.12 -1.24
N HIS A 233 -7.45 -15.32 -1.30
CA HIS A 233 -6.50 -14.56 -0.49
C HIS A 233 -6.56 -13.05 -0.72
N LEU A 234 -6.95 -12.61 -1.94
CA LEU A 234 -7.17 -11.19 -2.22
C LEU A 234 -8.21 -10.55 -1.28
N PHE A 235 -9.14 -11.34 -0.72
CA PHE A 235 -10.22 -10.88 0.13
C PHE A 235 -10.02 -11.24 1.61
N ASP A 236 -8.83 -11.69 2.02
CA ASP A 236 -8.52 -12.03 3.43
C ASP A 236 -8.74 -10.84 4.38
N TRP A 237 -8.65 -9.62 3.86
CA TRP A 237 -8.88 -8.38 4.62
C TRP A 237 -10.37 -8.12 4.92
N VAL A 238 -11.30 -8.64 4.11
CA VAL A 238 -12.73 -8.29 4.16
C VAL A 238 -13.36 -8.59 5.53
N PRO A 239 -13.19 -9.78 6.14
CA PRO A 239 -13.81 -10.05 7.44
C PRO A 239 -13.28 -9.15 8.56
N GLY A 240 -11.97 -8.86 8.56
CA GLY A 240 -11.35 -7.93 9.49
C GLY A 240 -11.86 -6.50 9.29
N TYR A 241 -12.09 -6.11 8.03
CA TYR A 241 -12.66 -4.82 7.68
C TYR A 241 -14.11 -4.67 8.14
N VAL A 242 -14.95 -5.70 7.92
CA VAL A 242 -16.33 -5.73 8.42
C VAL A 242 -16.36 -5.60 9.95
N LEU A 243 -15.47 -6.32 10.64
CA LEU A 243 -15.31 -6.18 12.09
C LEU A 243 -14.96 -4.73 12.48
N ALA A 244 -14.02 -4.11 11.77
CA ALA A 244 -13.60 -2.73 12.03
C ALA A 244 -14.75 -1.72 11.78
N ILE A 245 -15.57 -1.91 10.73
CA ILE A 245 -16.77 -1.10 10.47
C ILE A 245 -17.72 -1.16 11.67
N GLY A 246 -17.97 -2.37 12.20
CA GLY A 246 -18.84 -2.56 13.35
C GLY A 246 -18.33 -1.86 14.60
N ILE A 247 -17.02 -1.93 14.87
CA ILE A 247 -16.39 -1.21 16.00
C ILE A 247 -16.49 0.30 15.78
N ALA A 248 -16.05 0.80 14.62
CA ALA A 248 -16.04 2.22 14.30
C ALA A 248 -17.45 2.80 14.41
N GLY A 249 -18.45 2.14 13.82
CA GLY A 249 -19.83 2.61 13.85
C GLY A 249 -20.45 2.64 15.24
N LEU A 250 -20.01 1.80 16.19
CA LEU A 250 -20.41 1.92 17.60
C LEU A 250 -19.67 3.05 18.32
N LEU A 251 -18.39 3.28 18.01
CA LEU A 251 -17.59 4.33 18.64
C LEU A 251 -18.00 5.74 18.18
N THR A 252 -18.52 5.86 16.97
CA THR A 252 -18.96 7.13 16.37
C THR A 252 -20.48 7.33 16.50
N ASP A 253 -21.20 6.41 17.15
CA ASP A 253 -22.67 6.41 17.26
C ASP A 253 -23.42 6.40 15.91
N GLU A 254 -22.76 6.00 14.83
CA GLU A 254 -23.30 5.90 13.46
C GLU A 254 -24.13 4.63 13.25
N LEU A 255 -23.86 3.59 14.05
CA LEU A 255 -24.61 2.34 14.05
C LEU A 255 -25.34 2.17 15.39
N SER A 256 -26.59 1.72 15.32
CA SER A 256 -27.29 1.27 16.54
C SER A 256 -26.51 0.15 17.23
N MET A 257 -26.59 0.08 18.56
CA MET A 257 -25.91 -0.94 19.36
C MET A 257 -26.11 -2.36 18.82
N VAL A 258 -27.35 -2.70 18.46
CA VAL A 258 -27.70 -4.02 17.91
C VAL A 258 -27.00 -4.26 16.58
N VAL A 259 -27.08 -3.31 15.65
CA VAL A 259 -26.47 -3.42 14.32
C VAL A 259 -24.95 -3.52 14.44
N GLY A 260 -24.31 -2.65 15.23
CA GLY A 260 -22.87 -2.69 15.42
C GLY A 260 -22.39 -4.00 16.04
N ILE A 261 -23.07 -4.53 17.07
CA ILE A 261 -22.74 -5.84 17.65
C ILE A 261 -22.89 -6.95 16.60
N VAL A 262 -23.96 -6.95 15.81
CA VAL A 262 -24.16 -7.95 14.75
C VAL A 262 -23.03 -7.89 13.73
N VAL A 263 -22.65 -6.69 13.26
CA VAL A 263 -21.57 -6.50 12.30
C VAL A 263 -20.22 -6.99 12.87
N ILE A 264 -19.92 -6.68 14.14
CA ILE A 264 -18.71 -7.17 14.82
C ILE A 264 -18.69 -8.70 14.87
N VAL A 265 -19.80 -9.32 15.27
CA VAL A 265 -19.90 -10.79 15.36
C VAL A 265 -19.75 -11.43 13.98
N VAL A 266 -20.40 -10.87 12.95
CA VAL A 266 -20.28 -11.32 11.56
C VAL A 266 -18.84 -11.23 11.08
N GLY A 267 -18.15 -10.11 11.33
CA GLY A 267 -16.73 -9.97 10.99
C GLY A 267 -15.85 -10.97 11.74
N ALA A 268 -16.03 -11.13 13.05
CA ALA A 268 -15.25 -12.03 13.90
C ALA A 268 -15.42 -13.52 13.51
N VAL A 269 -16.66 -13.95 13.27
CA VAL A 269 -16.96 -15.30 12.77
C VAL A 269 -16.44 -15.46 11.34
N GLY A 270 -16.63 -14.43 10.51
CA GLY A 270 -16.15 -14.36 9.14
C GLY A 270 -14.65 -14.62 9.03
N ILE A 271 -13.82 -14.09 9.94
CA ILE A 271 -12.36 -14.34 9.95
C ILE A 271 -12.05 -15.84 10.00
N ARG A 272 -12.75 -16.60 10.86
CA ARG A 272 -12.52 -18.05 10.98
C ARG A 272 -13.04 -18.80 9.76
N VAL A 273 -14.25 -18.47 9.30
CA VAL A 273 -14.88 -19.13 8.14
C VAL A 273 -14.06 -18.88 6.88
N PHE A 274 -13.62 -17.65 6.66
CA PHE A 274 -12.86 -17.27 5.48
C PHE A 274 -11.51 -17.99 5.42
N ARG A 275 -10.79 -18.08 6.54
CA ARG A 275 -9.54 -18.86 6.64
C ARG A 275 -9.74 -20.35 6.33
N GLN A 276 -10.86 -20.93 6.75
CA GLN A 276 -11.17 -22.33 6.44
C GLN A 276 -11.46 -22.51 4.96
N LEU A 277 -12.19 -21.57 4.35
CA LEU A 277 -12.48 -21.59 2.92
C LEU A 277 -11.20 -21.44 2.10
N THR A 278 -10.35 -20.45 2.36
CA THR A 278 -9.09 -20.25 1.64
C THR A 278 -8.22 -21.50 1.69
N THR A 279 -7.98 -22.04 2.88
CA THR A 279 -7.20 -23.27 3.07
C THR A 279 -7.78 -24.45 2.28
N ALA A 280 -9.11 -24.60 2.26
CA ALA A 280 -9.76 -25.67 1.52
C ALA A 280 -9.63 -25.51 -0.01
N PHE A 281 -9.66 -24.27 -0.51
CA PHE A 281 -9.43 -23.97 -1.92
C PHE A 281 -7.97 -24.17 -2.32
N ASP A 282 -7.01 -23.77 -1.48
CA ASP A 282 -5.58 -24.01 -1.73
C ASP A 282 -5.29 -25.51 -1.80
N ALA A 283 -5.88 -26.30 -0.91
CA ALA A 283 -5.75 -27.76 -0.94
C ALA A 283 -6.30 -28.37 -2.24
N ARG A 284 -7.40 -27.84 -2.78
CA ARG A 284 -7.95 -28.27 -4.07
C ARG A 284 -7.06 -27.85 -5.24
N LEU A 285 -6.55 -26.63 -5.21
CA LEU A 285 -5.65 -26.12 -6.25
C LEU A 285 -4.36 -26.92 -6.29
N ALA A 286 -3.78 -27.23 -5.13
CA ALA A 286 -2.59 -28.07 -5.01
C ALA A 286 -2.80 -29.49 -5.57
N GLN A 287 -4.01 -30.05 -5.46
CA GLN A 287 -4.34 -31.35 -6.07
C GLN A 287 -4.49 -31.28 -7.59
N SER A 288 -4.89 -30.12 -8.12
CA SER A 288 -5.06 -29.91 -9.57
C SER A 288 -3.82 -29.35 -10.26
N ALA A 289 -2.81 -28.93 -9.50
CA ALA A 289 -1.58 -28.41 -10.05
C ALA A 289 -0.82 -29.54 -10.76
N PRO A 290 -0.26 -29.29 -11.96
CA PRO A 290 0.56 -30.29 -12.63
C PRO A 290 1.69 -30.71 -11.69
N GLU A 291 1.92 -32.02 -11.52
CA GLU A 291 3.05 -32.53 -10.76
C GLU A 291 4.30 -31.82 -11.29
N ALA A 292 4.95 -31.03 -10.43
CA ALA A 292 6.24 -30.43 -10.74
C ALA A 292 7.11 -31.54 -11.31
N ALA A 293 7.55 -31.41 -12.56
CA ALA A 293 8.29 -32.43 -13.26
C ALA A 293 9.42 -32.90 -12.35
N SER A 294 9.21 -34.04 -11.69
CA SER A 294 10.18 -34.65 -10.80
C SER A 294 11.38 -34.96 -11.68
N GLY A 295 12.53 -34.41 -11.31
CA GLY A 295 13.72 -34.29 -12.16
C GLY A 295 14.01 -35.50 -13.05
N ALA A 296 14.42 -35.18 -14.27
CA ALA A 296 15.24 -36.04 -15.12
C ALA A 296 16.61 -35.38 -15.27
#